data_AF-A0AAC8TGN9-F1
#
_entry.id   AF-A0AAC8TGN9-F1
#
_cell.length_a   1.000
_cell.length_b   1.000
_cell.length_c   1.000
_cell.angle_alpha   90.00
_cell.angle_beta   90.00
_cell.angle_gamma   90.00
#
_symmetry.space_group_name_H-M   'P 1'
#
loop_
_entity.id
_entity.type
_entity.pdbx_description
1 polymer ?
#
loop_
_entity_poly.entity_id
_entity_poly.type
_entity_poly.pdbx_seq_one_letter_code
_entity_poly.pdbx_strand_id
1 'polypeptide(L)' 'MSMDDKVNELLEILRRLLRESKRQVDEEVLREIVSLVIKNPLADDRKACQDQIFSLLSERVGGTTDAD' A
#
# COMPACT_ATOMS: atom_id res chain seq x y z
N MET A 1 -0.12 -22.36 1.54
CA MET A 1 -0.61 -21.07 1.02
C MET A 1 0.53 -20.44 0.25
N SER A 2 0.35 -20.20 -1.05
CA SER A 2 1.40 -19.64 -1.91
C SER A 2 1.61 -18.16 -1.61
N MET A 3 2.75 -17.62 -2.01
CA MET A 3 3.04 -16.18 -1.89
C MET A 3 2.05 -15.36 -2.73
N ASP A 4 1.67 -15.87 -3.89
CA ASP A 4 0.64 -15.29 -4.75
C ASP A 4 -0.75 -15.24 -4.10
N ASP A 5 -1.10 -16.24 -3.28
CA ASP A 5 -2.38 -16.24 -2.54
C ASP A 5 -2.42 -15.08 -1.54
N LYS A 6 -1.31 -14.83 -0.84
CA LYS A 6 -1.19 -13.72 0.12
C LYS A 6 -1.22 -12.36 -0.58
N VAL A 7 -0.60 -12.25 -1.76
CA VAL A 7 -0.65 -11.03 -2.57
C VAL A 7 -2.09 -10.72 -2.98
N ASN A 8 -2.82 -11.72 -3.47
CA ASN A 8 -4.20 -11.55 -3.89
C ASN A 8 -5.13 -11.17 -2.73
N GLU A 9 -4.97 -11.83 -1.57
CA GLU A 9 -5.76 -11.51 -0.36
C GLU A 9 -5.55 -10.05 0.09
N LEU A 10 -4.30 -9.59 0.14
CA LEU A 10 -3.97 -8.21 0.51
C LEU A 10 -4.49 -7.19 -0.51
N LEU A 11 -4.43 -7.51 -1.81
CA LEU A 11 -5.01 -6.67 -2.86
C LEU A 11 -6.53 -6.54 -2.73
N GLU A 12 -7.23 -7.62 -2.40
CA GLU A 12 -8.68 -7.58 -2.18
C GLU A 12 -9.05 -6.70 -0.98
N ILE A 13 -8.30 -6.80 0.12
CA ILE A 13 -8.49 -5.96 1.30
C ILE A 13 -8.28 -4.49 0.95
N LEU A 14 -7.18 -4.16 0.26
CA LEU A 14 -6.89 -2.78 -0.17
C LEU A 14 -7.96 -2.23 -1.12
N ARG A 15 -8.41 -3.02 -2.10
CA ARG A 15 -9.52 -2.64 -3.01
C ARG A 15 -10.81 -2.39 -2.26
N ARG A 16 -11.10 -3.16 -1.20
CA ARG A 16 -12.29 -2.95 -0.36
C ARG A 16 -12.18 -1.63 0.41
N LEU A 17 -11.06 -1.37 1.07
CA LEU A 17 -10.80 -0.12 1.81
C LEU A 17 -10.86 1.12 0.91
N LEU A 18 -10.34 1.02 -0.32
CA LEU A 18 -10.40 2.10 -1.32
C LEU A 18 -11.82 2.38 -1.79
N ARG A 19 -12.60 1.33 -2.06
CA ARG A 19 -14.04 1.47 -2.39
C ARG A 19 -14.81 2.13 -1.26
N GLU A 20 -14.57 1.74 -0.01
CA GLU A 20 -15.18 2.36 1.17
C GLU A 20 -14.77 3.83 1.34
N SER A 21 -13.52 4.16 1.01
CA SER A 21 -12.98 5.52 1.07
C SER A 21 -13.34 6.40 -0.14
N LYS A 22 -14.08 5.87 -1.14
CA LYS A 22 -14.35 6.50 -2.44
C LYS A 22 -13.09 6.99 -3.17
N ARG A 23 -11.93 6.41 -2.86
CA ARG A 23 -10.65 6.74 -3.50
C ARG A 23 -10.37 5.72 -4.59
N GLN A 24 -9.98 6.20 -5.77
CA GLN A 24 -9.41 5.35 -6.81
C GLN A 24 -7.90 5.47 -6.73
N VAL A 25 -7.24 4.34 -6.53
CA VAL A 25 -5.78 4.20 -6.62
C VAL A 25 -5.50 3.18 -7.70
N ASP A 26 -4.48 3.46 -8.51
CA ASP A 26 -4.09 2.58 -9.60
C ASP A 26 -3.72 1.17 -9.09
N GLU A 27 -4.11 0.15 -9.84
CA GLU A 27 -3.84 -1.24 -9.46
C GLU A 27 -2.34 -1.54 -9.38
N GLU A 28 -1.53 -0.86 -10.20
CA GLU A 28 -0.06 -0.97 -10.16
C GLU A 28 0.49 -0.52 -8.81
N VAL A 29 -0.01 0.62 -8.29
CA VAL A 29 0.39 1.17 -6.98
C VAL A 29 -0.01 0.21 -5.85
N LEU A 30 -1.18 -0.42 -5.94
CA LEU A 30 -1.60 -1.40 -4.94
C LEU A 30 -0.72 -2.64 -4.93
N ARG A 31 -0.31 -3.13 -6.10
CA ARG A 31 0.62 -4.26 -6.22
C ARG A 31 2.00 -3.93 -5.63
N GLU A 32 2.49 -2.71 -5.86
CA GLU A 32 3.76 -2.24 -5.30
C GLU A 32 3.70 -2.18 -3.76
N ILE A 33 2.62 -1.63 -3.20
CA ILE A 33 2.40 -1.57 -1.74
C ILE A 33 2.36 -2.97 -1.14
N VAL A 34 1.63 -3.91 -1.74
CA VAL A 34 1.55 -5.30 -1.26
C VAL A 34 2.92 -5.98 -1.34
N SER A 35 3.69 -5.74 -2.41
CA SER A 35 5.05 -6.27 -2.54
C SER A 35 5.98 -5.75 -1.45
N LEU A 36 5.87 -4.46 -1.10
CA LEU A 36 6.62 -3.84 -0.01
C LEU A 36 6.28 -4.42 1.36
N VAL A 37 4.99 -4.62 1.64
CA VAL A 37 4.51 -5.21 2.90
C VAL A 37 4.98 -6.65 3.06
N ILE A 38 4.99 -7.42 1.97
CA ILE A 38 5.45 -8.80 1.98
C ILE A 38 6.97 -8.88 2.12
N LYS A 39 7.72 -7.96 1.50
CA LYS A 39 9.19 -7.87 1.62
C LYS A 39 9.63 -7.45 3.02
N ASN A 40 8.79 -6.73 3.77
CA ASN A 40 9.10 -6.19 5.09
C ASN A 40 8.10 -6.69 6.15
N PRO A 41 8.09 -7.99 6.49
CA PRO A 41 7.04 -8.59 7.34
C PRO A 41 7.23 -8.37 8.86
N LEU A 42 8.39 -7.88 9.30
CA LEU A 42 8.74 -7.78 10.73
C LEU A 42 8.19 -6.50 11.38
N ALA A 43 7.93 -6.58 12.68
CA ALA A 43 7.38 -5.46 13.45
C ALA A 43 8.27 -4.23 13.49
N ASP A 44 9.59 -4.42 13.58
CA ASP A 44 10.59 -3.34 13.49
C ASP A 44 10.57 -2.66 12.12
N ASP A 45 10.34 -3.42 11.05
CA ASP A 45 10.29 -2.90 9.68
C ASP A 45 8.93 -2.28 9.30
N ARG A 46 7.91 -2.32 10.17
CA ARG A 46 6.60 -1.72 9.88
C ARG A 46 6.70 -0.22 9.66
N LYS A 47 7.53 0.47 10.45
CA LYS A 47 7.75 1.91 10.30
C LYS A 47 8.44 2.22 8.97
N ALA A 48 9.51 1.47 8.65
CA ALA A 48 10.21 1.61 7.37
C ALA A 48 9.32 1.25 6.16
N CYS A 49 8.43 0.28 6.31
CA CYS A 49 7.44 -0.08 5.30
C CYS A 49 6.39 1.02 5.12
N GLN A 50 5.90 1.61 6.22
CA GLN A 50 4.97 2.74 6.20
C GLN A 50 5.61 3.96 5.52
N ASP A 51 6.84 4.32 5.89
CA ASP A 51 7.57 5.44 5.29
C ASP A 51 7.75 5.26 3.78
N GLN A 52 8.09 4.05 3.32
CA GLN A 52 8.19 3.73 1.89
C GLN A 52 6.85 3.82 1.16
N ILE A 53 5.76 3.33 1.77
CA ILE A 53 4.41 3.45 1.21
C ILE A 53 4.00 4.92 1.11
N PHE A 54 4.27 5.73 2.14
CA PHE A 54 3.97 7.16 2.13
C PHE A 54 4.77 7.91 1.06
N SER A 55 6.06 7.61 0.90
CA SER A 55 6.87 8.18 -0.20
C SER A 55 6.27 7.84 -1.56
N LEU A 56 5.98 6.56 -1.79
CA LEU A 56 5.44 6.05 -3.05
C LEU A 56 4.08 6.66 -3.40
N LEU A 57 3.21 6.83 -2.40
CA LEU A 57 1.92 7.51 -2.56
C LEU A 57 2.11 9.01 -2.82
N SER A 58 3.02 9.68 -2.11
CA SER A 58 3.31 11.11 -2.31
C SER A 58 3.87 11.39 -3.70
N GLU A 59 4.75 10.51 -4.20
CA GLU A 59 5.39 10.62 -5.51
C GLU A 59 4.41 10.33 -6.66
N ARG A 60 3.56 9.31 -6.53
CA ARG A 60 2.64 8.89 -7.60
C ARG A 60 1.30 9.62 -7.60
N VAL A 61 0.81 10.07 -6.45
CA VAL A 61 -0.54 10.67 -6.31
C VAL A 61 -0.48 12.20 -6.21
N GLY A 62 0.71 12.78 -6.04
CA GLY A 62 0.89 14.22 -5.87
C GLY A 62 0.48 14.65 -4.47
N GLY A 63 1.48 14.77 -3.59
CA GLY A 63 1.27 15.29 -2.24
C GLY A 63 0.62 16.68 -2.24
N THR A 64 -0.66 16.74 -1.88
CA THR A 64 -1.19 17.92 -1.20
C THR A 64 -0.76 17.82 0.26
N THR A 65 0.46 18.28 0.52
CA THR A 65 0.84 18.74 1.85
C THR A 65 -0.03 19.95 2.16
N ASP A 66 -1.16 19.73 2.83
CA ASP A 66 -1.73 20.77 3.69
C ASP A 66 -1.10 20.53 5.06
N ALA A 67 -0.08 21.34 5.34
CA ALA A 67 0.49 21.47 6.67
C ALA A 67 -0.41 22.44 7.44
N ASP A 68 -1.10 21.93 8.46
CA ASP A 68 -1.61 22.70 9.61
C ASP A 68 -1.33 21.92 10.89
#